data_AF-A0AAV6XE02-F1
#
_entry.id   AF-A0AAV6XE02-F1
#
_cell.length_a   1.000
_cell.length_b   1.000
_cell.length_c   1.000
_cell.angle_alpha   90.00
_cell.angle_beta   90.00
_cell.angle_gamma   90.00
#
_symmetry.space_group_name_H-M   'P 1'
#
loop_
_entity.id
_entity.type
_entity.pdbx_description
1 polymer ?
#
loop_
_entity_poly.entity_id
_entity_poly.type
_entity_poly.pdbx_seq_one_letter_code
_entity_poly.pdbx_strand_id
1 'polypeptide(L)'
;MPDVQLLCLSSYSRFIMKPISLCNVLYKIITKTITLRLRDLMDELVSPNQSSFIKGRNTHDNIIVVQEMVHGLRRIKSRRGMLIKIDLEKA
;
A
#
# COMPACT_ATOMS: atom_id res chain seq x y z
N MET A 1 37.22 6.46 13.68
CA MET A 1 36.26 5.42 13.25
C MET A 1 35.42 5.95 12.08
N PRO A 2 35.96 5.96 10.86
CA PRO A 2 35.28 6.45 9.65
C PRO A 2 34.28 5.45 9.04
N ASP A 3 34.34 4.17 9.45
CA ASP A 3 33.58 3.09 8.81
C ASP A 3 32.06 3.11 9.11
N VAL A 4 31.66 3.69 10.25
CA VAL A 4 30.24 3.78 10.65
C VAL A 4 29.46 4.82 9.83
N GLN A 5 30.10 5.93 9.44
CA GLN A 5 29.48 6.93 8.56
C GLN A 5 29.28 6.40 7.14
N LEU A 6 30.20 5.57 6.65
CA LEU A 6 30.12 4.98 5.31
C LEU A 6 28.98 3.94 5.21
N LEU A 7 28.77 3.13 6.26
CA LEU A 7 27.63 2.21 6.37
C LEU A 7 26.28 2.95 6.43
N CYS A 8 26.22 4.09 7.11
CA CYS A 8 25.01 4.91 7.21
C CYS A 8 24.66 5.55 5.86
N LEU A 9 25.65 6.06 5.12
CA LEU A 9 25.48 6.60 3.76
C LEU A 9 25.11 5.52 2.73
N SER A 10 25.71 4.32 2.83
CA SER A 10 25.36 3.17 1.99
C SER A 10 23.91 2.71 2.21
N SER A 11 23.49 2.67 3.49
CA SER A 11 22.11 2.32 3.86
C SER A 11 21.13 3.40 3.40
N TYR A 12 21.45 4.68 3.60
CA TYR A 12 20.61 5.80 3.14
C TYR A 12 20.47 5.86 1.61
N SER A 13 21.56 5.60 0.88
CA SER A 13 21.54 5.50 -0.59
C SER A 13 20.62 4.37 -1.08
N ARG A 14 20.62 3.22 -0.38
CA ARG A 14 19.71 2.10 -0.69
C ARG A 14 18.23 2.47 -0.49
N PHE A 15 17.89 3.32 0.48
CA PHE A 15 16.51 3.76 0.70
C PHE A 15 16.02 4.79 -0.33
N ILE A 16 16.92 5.56 -0.95
CA ILE A 16 16.56 6.65 -1.86
C ILE A 16 16.37 6.17 -3.31
N MET A 17 17.00 5.05 -3.71
CA MET A 17 16.89 4.57 -5.08
C MET A 17 15.68 3.63 -5.26
N LYS A 18 14.67 4.10 -5.99
CA LYS A 18 13.58 3.25 -6.49
C LYS A 18 13.76 3.08 -8.00
N PRO A 19 14.43 2.02 -8.48
CA PRO A 19 14.57 1.79 -9.92
C PRO A 19 13.18 1.57 -10.54
N ILE A 20 12.89 2.28 -11.63
CA ILE A 20 11.65 2.12 -12.39
C ILE A 20 11.99 1.28 -13.62
N SER A 21 11.39 0.11 -13.74
CA SER A 21 11.56 -0.75 -14.92
C SER A 21 10.79 -0.17 -16.11
N LEU A 22 11.47 0.09 -17.23
CA LEU A 22 10.83 0.47 -18.47
C LEU A 22 10.55 -0.77 -19.33
N CYS A 23 9.31 -1.28 -19.27
CA CYS A 23 8.90 -2.42 -20.09
C CYS A 23 8.61 -2.00 -21.55
N ASN A 24 8.76 -2.95 -22.48
CA ASN A 24 8.40 -2.78 -23.89
C ASN A 24 6.90 -2.40 -24.04
N VAL A 25 6.57 -1.56 -25.04
CA VAL A 25 5.20 -1.12 -25.37
C VAL A 25 4.26 -2.32 -25.56
N LEU A 26 4.70 -3.38 -26.25
CA LEU A 26 3.90 -4.59 -26.45
C LEU A 26 3.51 -5.23 -25.10
N TYR A 27 4.45 -5.31 -24.17
CA TYR A 27 4.19 -5.84 -22.83
C TYR A 27 3.17 -4.98 -22.06
N LYS A 28 3.24 -3.65 -22.19
CA LYS A 28 2.26 -2.73 -21.59
C LYS A 28 0.85 -2.96 -22.17
N ILE A 29 0.73 -3.18 -23.48
CA ILE A 29 -0.56 -3.43 -24.15
C ILE A 29 -1.19 -4.75 -23.67
N ILE A 30 -0.40 -5.82 -23.63
CA ILE A 30 -0.88 -7.13 -23.16
C ILE A 30 -1.34 -7.04 -21.70
N THR A 31 -0.51 -6.47 -20.83
CA THR A 31 -0.82 -6.28 -19.40
C THR A 31 -2.06 -5.40 -19.22
N LYS A 32 -2.22 -4.34 -20.02
CA LYS A 32 -3.42 -3.50 -19.98
C LYS A 32 -4.67 -4.28 -20.37
N THR A 33 -4.60 -5.11 -21.40
CA THR A 33 -5.74 -5.93 -21.84
C THR A 33 -6.18 -6.91 -20.75
N ILE A 34 -5.22 -7.59 -20.10
CA ILE A 34 -5.49 -8.50 -18.99
C ILE A 34 -6.13 -7.77 -17.81
N THR A 35 -5.56 -6.62 -17.40
CA THR A 35 -6.10 -5.84 -16.28
C THR A 35 -7.50 -5.28 -16.55
N LEU A 36 -7.85 -5.00 -17.81
CA LEU A 36 -9.20 -4.60 -18.17
C LEU A 36 -10.20 -5.75 -18.01
N ARG A 37 -9.84 -6.98 -18.37
CA ARG A 37 -10.69 -8.17 -18.22
C ARG A 37 -10.87 -8.56 -16.75
N LEU A 38 -9.78 -8.52 -15.97
CA LEU A 38 -9.81 -8.84 -14.53
C LEU A 38 -10.58 -7.82 -13.70
N ARG A 39 -10.75 -6.60 -14.22
CA ARG A 39 -11.41 -5.54 -13.49
C ARG A 39 -12.84 -5.89 -13.10
N ASP A 40 -13.57 -6.53 -14.00
CA ASP A 40 -14.99 -6.85 -13.76
C ASP A 40 -15.16 -7.95 -12.70
N LEU A 41 -14.11 -8.74 -12.45
CA LEU A 41 -14.07 -9.77 -11.41
C LEU A 41 -13.42 -9.28 -10.10
N MET A 42 -12.81 -8.09 -10.11
CA MET A 42 -12.00 -7.60 -8.99
C MET A 42 -12.85 -7.30 -7.76
N ASP A 43 -14.11 -6.90 -7.97
CA ASP A 43 -15.05 -6.65 -6.87
C ASP A 43 -15.49 -7.92 -6.14
N GLU A 44 -15.52 -9.07 -6.82
CA GLU A 44 -15.84 -10.36 -6.21
C GLU A 44 -14.62 -11.01 -5.53
N LEU A 45 -13.43 -10.81 -6.10
CA LEU A 45 -12.19 -11.42 -5.59
C LEU A 45 -11.61 -10.69 -4.38
N VAL A 46 -11.89 -9.40 -4.22
CA VAL A 46 -11.22 -8.55 -3.23
C VAL A 46 -12.20 -8.02 -2.19
N SER A 47 -11.85 -8.21 -0.91
CA SER A 47 -12.60 -7.72 0.24
C SER A 47 -12.98 -6.24 0.11
N PRO A 48 -14.19 -5.83 0.54
CA PRO A 48 -14.62 -4.43 0.50
C PRO A 48 -13.68 -3.48 1.26
N ASN A 49 -12.92 -4.00 2.22
CA ASN A 49 -12.01 -3.21 3.05
C ASN A 49 -10.70 -2.85 2.32
N GLN A 50 -10.42 -3.45 1.16
CA GLN A 50 -9.28 -3.09 0.32
C GLN A 50 -9.71 -2.02 -0.68
N SER A 51 -9.29 -0.79 -0.41
CA SER A 51 -9.68 0.44 -1.12
C SER A 51 -8.66 0.93 -2.15
N SER A 52 -7.49 0.31 -2.24
CA SER A 52 -6.42 0.72 -3.15
C SER A 52 -6.35 -0.18 -4.39
N PHE A 53 -5.99 0.41 -5.54
CA PHE A 53 -5.78 -0.26 -6.84
C PHE A 53 -7.01 -0.92 -7.50
N ILE A 54 -8.21 -0.71 -6.96
CA ILE A 54 -9.47 -1.17 -7.55
C ILE A 54 -10.18 0.02 -8.19
N LYS A 55 -10.72 -0.15 -9.41
CA LYS A 55 -11.44 0.93 -10.09
C LYS A 55 -12.71 1.28 -9.29
N GLY A 56 -12.90 2.56 -9.00
CA GLY A 56 -14.10 3.05 -8.30
C GLY A 56 -14.00 3.04 -6.78
N ARG A 57 -12.93 2.49 -6.19
CA ARG A 57 -12.63 2.62 -4.76
C ARG A 57 -11.58 3.71 -4.57
N ASN A 58 -11.80 4.58 -3.58
CA ASN A 58 -10.92 5.73 -3.35
C ASN A 58 -10.11 5.52 -2.07
N THR A 59 -8.84 5.96 -2.09
CA THR A 59 -7.99 5.96 -0.88
C THR A 59 -8.59 6.75 0.28
N HIS A 60 -9.45 7.73 -0.03
CA HIS A 60 -10.16 8.53 0.97
C HIS A 60 -11.10 7.68 1.85
N ASP A 61 -11.68 6.62 1.31
CA ASP A 61 -12.57 5.72 2.06
C ASP A 61 -11.79 5.07 3.21
N ASN A 62 -10.52 4.71 2.96
CA ASN A 62 -9.63 4.15 3.97
C ASN A 62 -9.31 5.14 5.10
N ILE A 63 -9.19 6.43 4.79
CA ILE A 63 -8.93 7.48 5.79
C ILE A 63 -10.12 7.61 6.74
N ILE A 64 -11.33 7.62 6.19
CA ILE A 64 -12.57 7.71 6.97
C ILE A 64 -12.69 6.49 7.90
N VAL A 65 -12.46 5.29 7.38
CA VAL A 65 -12.49 4.06 8.19
C VAL A 65 -11.49 4.12 9.35
N VAL A 66 -10.26 4.58 9.12
CA VAL A 66 -9.26 4.72 10.19
C VAL A 66 -9.68 5.79 11.22
N GLN A 67 -10.24 6.92 10.77
CA GLN A 67 -10.74 7.95 11.67
C GLN A 67 -11.85 7.43 12.59
N GLU A 68 -12.80 6.67 12.03
CA GLU A 68 -13.87 6.02 12.81
C GLU A 68 -13.31 4.98 13.79
N MET A 69 -12.30 4.20 13.39
CA MET A 69 -11.62 3.25 14.28
C MET A 69 -10.95 3.96 15.47
N VAL A 70 -10.23 5.06 15.21
CA VAL A 70 -9.56 5.86 16.26
C VAL A 70 -10.59 6.51 17.18
N HIS A 71 -11.68 7.03 16.62
CA HIS A 71 -12.75 7.65 17.38
C HIS A 71 -13.51 6.64 18.25
N GLY A 72 -13.82 5.47 17.70
CA GLY A 72 -14.41 4.35 18.42
C GLY A 72 -13.51 3.89 19.58
N LEU A 73 -12.20 3.78 19.33
CA LEU A 73 -11.22 3.45 20.35
C LEU A 73 -11.20 4.48 21.49
N ARG A 74 -11.28 5.78 21.17
CA ARG A 74 -11.30 6.86 22.17
C ARG A 74 -12.55 6.85 23.05
N ARG A 75 -13.67 6.33 22.55
CA ARG A 75 -14.94 6.22 23.29
C ARG A 75 -14.99 5.02 24.24
N ILE A 76 -14.17 3.99 24.03
CA ILE A 76 -14.13 2.80 24.88
C ILE A 76 -13.34 3.11 26.16
N LYS A 77 -14.05 3.41 27.26
CA LYS A 77 -13.44 3.74 28.56
C LYS A 77 -12.89 2.53 29.35
N SER A 78 -13.27 1.29 28.99
CA SER A 78 -13.05 0.11 29.85
C SER A 78 -12.09 -0.96 29.29
N ARG A 79 -11.73 -0.91 28.00
CA ARG A 79 -10.80 -1.87 27.37
C ARG A 79 -9.67 -1.10 26.68
N ARG A 80 -8.42 -1.53 26.91
CA ARG A 80 -7.27 -1.08 26.11
C ARG A 80 -7.49 -1.59 24.68
N GLY A 81 -7.89 -0.73 23.76
CA GLY A 81 -7.90 -1.10 22.35
C GLY A 81 -6.58 -0.71 21.69
N MET A 82 -6.25 -1.43 20.63
CA MET A 82 -4.97 -1.37 19.96
C MET A 82 -5.22 -1.28 18.45
N LEU A 83 -4.56 -0.34 17.79
CA LEU A 83 -4.54 -0.25 16.34
C LEU A 83 -3.21 -0.85 15.86
N ILE A 84 -3.27 -1.84 14.96
CA ILE A 84 -2.09 -2.45 14.38
C ILE A 84 -2.01 -2.01 12.91
N LYS A 85 -0.93 -1.32 12.56
CA LYS A 85 -0.55 -1.10 11.17
C LYS A 85 0.46 -2.15 10.77
N ILE A 86 0.13 -2.96 9.77
CA ILE A 86 1.04 -3.91 9.13
C ILE A 86 1.52 -3.26 7.83
N ASP A 87 2.82 -3.03 7.72
CA ASP A 87 3.47 -2.51 6.51
C ASP A 87 4.24 -3.68 5.89
N LEU A 88 3.96 -3.98 4.62
CA LEU A 88 4.69 -5.01 3.89
C LEU A 88 5.91 -4.34 3.25
N GLU A 89 7.09 -4.93 3.45
CA GLU A 89 8.27 -4.55 2.67
C GLU A 89 7.99 -4.83 1.18
N LYS A 90 8.63 -4.08 0.30
CA LYS A 90 8.44 -4.23 -1.16
C LYS A 90 8.57 -5.71 -1.56
N ALA A 91 7.68 -6.16 -2.44
CA ALA A 91 7.84 -7.40 -3.19
C ALA A 91 8.98 -7.28 -4.21
#